data_AF-A0A359MQY4-F1
#
_entry.id   AF-A0A359MQY4-F1
#
_cell.length_a   1.000
_cell.length_b   1.000
_cell.length_c   1.000
_cell.angle_alpha   90.00
_cell.angle_beta   90.00
_cell.angle_gamma   90.00
#
_symmetry.space_group_name_H-M   'P 1'
#
loop_
_entity.id
_entity.type
_entity.pdbx_description
1 polymer ?
#
loop_
_entity_poly.entity_id
_entity_poly.type
_entity_poly.pdbx_seq_one_letter_code
_entity_poly.pdbx_strand_id
1 'polypeptide(L)'
;GIAFAHAHGKKVYVTANITAHNRDLPGIRKYFQELRAFGENRPDAIIISDPGVFMIAKEELPECELHISTQANNTNYETYRFWHNLGATRVVSARELSLQELSELRANIPPEMEIETFVHGAMCIAYSGRCLLSNYFTGRDANLGACTHSCRWRYHIVEETRPGEYLPIEENERGTYIFNSKDLCMIEYIPELVKAGINSFKIEGRMKTALYVATVARTYRKAIDEFFADPELYREHKSLYMEEVRKGVNRQFTTGFFFHKPTHEDQIYEHNTYEKAYTYLGTIQEEKNGFYMLEQKNKFSIGEEIEIIKPNGDTIKAAVKKILDEQGEEMESCPHPKQAIYVDLGTKLDLFDILRRKE
;
A
#
# COMPACT_ATOMS: atom_id res chain seq x y z
N GLY A 1 -7.90 -11.31 -12.17
CA GLY A 1 -6.82 -10.43 -11.70
C GLY A 1 -6.23 -9.65 -12.85
N ILE A 2 -5.28 -10.23 -13.58
CA ILE A 2 -4.54 -9.55 -14.66
C ILE A 2 -5.48 -9.08 -15.78
N ALA A 3 -6.26 -10.00 -16.37
CA ALA A 3 -7.24 -9.66 -17.41
C ALA A 3 -8.20 -8.53 -17.00
N PHE A 4 -8.61 -8.50 -15.73
CA PHE A 4 -9.46 -7.43 -15.19
C PHE A 4 -8.74 -6.09 -15.20
N ALA A 5 -7.50 -6.02 -14.72
CA ALA A 5 -6.72 -4.79 -14.72
C ALA A 5 -6.43 -4.29 -16.16
N HIS A 6 -6.06 -5.20 -17.07
CA HIS A 6 -5.81 -4.89 -18.47
C HIS A 6 -7.06 -4.38 -19.19
N ALA A 7 -8.24 -4.96 -18.93
CA ALA A 7 -9.52 -4.46 -19.45
C ALA A 7 -9.84 -3.02 -18.99
N HIS A 8 -9.22 -2.55 -17.91
CA HIS A 8 -9.32 -1.17 -17.40
C HIS A 8 -8.09 -0.31 -17.73
N GLY A 9 -7.24 -0.76 -18.66
CA GLY A 9 -6.03 -0.05 -19.09
C GLY A 9 -4.97 0.09 -17.99
N LYS A 10 -4.93 -0.83 -17.01
CA LYS A 10 -3.95 -0.82 -15.91
C LYS A 10 -2.95 -1.96 -16.06
N LYS A 11 -1.67 -1.64 -15.88
CA LYS A 11 -0.58 -2.63 -15.82
C LYS A 11 -0.61 -3.40 -14.49
N VAL A 12 -0.15 -4.65 -14.50
CA VAL A 12 0.00 -5.51 -13.32
C VAL A 12 1.45 -5.93 -13.15
N TYR A 13 2.02 -5.61 -11.98
CA TYR A 13 3.38 -5.99 -11.63
C TYR A 13 3.36 -7.06 -10.55
N VAL A 14 4.08 -8.15 -10.77
CA VAL A 14 4.16 -9.27 -9.82
C VAL A 14 5.46 -9.19 -9.04
N THR A 15 5.37 -9.34 -7.72
CA THR A 15 6.55 -9.31 -6.86
C THR A 15 7.13 -10.72 -6.70
N ALA A 16 8.41 -10.89 -7.04
CA ALA A 16 9.20 -12.12 -6.84
C ALA A 16 10.54 -11.76 -6.16
N ASN A 17 10.44 -11.10 -5.01
CA ASN A 17 11.55 -10.42 -4.33
C ASN A 17 12.02 -11.12 -3.05
N ILE A 18 11.94 -12.45 -3.00
CA ILE A 18 12.45 -13.19 -1.85
C ILE A 18 13.98 -13.17 -1.81
N THR A 19 14.55 -13.38 -0.64
CA THR A 19 15.97 -13.76 -0.53
C THR A 19 16.09 -15.25 -0.84
N ALA A 20 16.39 -15.59 -2.09
CA ALA A 20 16.35 -16.96 -2.57
C ALA A 20 17.54 -17.79 -2.06
N HIS A 21 17.26 -19.04 -1.67
CA HIS A 21 18.26 -20.08 -1.45
C HIS A 21 18.23 -21.08 -2.60
N ASN A 22 19.26 -21.93 -2.71
CA ASN A 22 19.36 -22.95 -3.77
C ASN A 22 18.09 -23.82 -3.93
N ARG A 23 17.42 -24.13 -2.81
CA ARG A 23 16.18 -24.92 -2.79
C ARG A 23 15.00 -24.22 -3.48
N ASP A 24 15.02 -22.89 -3.56
CA ASP A 24 13.93 -22.08 -4.09
C ASP A 24 14.04 -21.93 -5.62
N LEU A 25 15.25 -22.01 -6.19
CA LEU A 25 15.52 -21.76 -7.62
C LEU A 25 14.69 -22.63 -8.57
N PRO A 26 14.51 -23.95 -8.36
CA PRO A 26 13.64 -24.76 -9.22
C PRO A 26 12.18 -24.30 -9.19
N GLY A 27 11.68 -23.91 -8.01
CA GLY A 27 10.32 -23.39 -7.85
C GLY A 27 10.13 -22.04 -8.51
N ILE A 28 11.12 -21.15 -8.41
CA ILE A 28 11.14 -19.84 -9.08
C ILE A 28 11.11 -19.99 -10.60
N ARG A 29 11.94 -20.88 -11.16
CA ARG A 29 11.97 -21.14 -12.61
C ARG A 29 10.59 -21.62 -13.09
N LYS A 30 10.00 -22.59 -12.39
CA LYS A 30 8.65 -23.08 -12.67
C LYS A 30 7.60 -21.96 -12.56
N TYR A 31 7.69 -21.12 -11.53
CA TYR A 31 6.77 -20.02 -11.31
C TYR A 31 6.82 -19.00 -12.47
N PHE A 32 7.99 -18.65 -12.98
CA PHE A 32 8.10 -17.75 -14.13
C PHE A 32 7.58 -18.39 -15.43
N GLN A 33 7.76 -19.69 -15.62
CA GLN A 33 7.13 -20.43 -16.72
C GLN A 33 5.60 -20.41 -16.63
N GLU A 34 5.05 -20.58 -15.42
CA GLU A 34 3.61 -20.45 -15.16
C GLU A 34 3.11 -19.04 -15.47
N LEU A 35 3.85 -17.99 -15.06
CA LEU A 35 3.52 -16.61 -15.40
C LEU A 35 3.54 -16.35 -16.91
N ARG A 36 4.52 -16.93 -17.62
CA ARG A 36 4.62 -16.83 -19.08
C ARG A 36 3.45 -17.51 -19.78
N ALA A 37 2.99 -18.64 -19.25
CA ALA A 37 1.88 -19.41 -19.81
C ALA A 37 0.54 -18.66 -19.84
N PHE A 38 0.41 -17.53 -19.12
CA PHE A 38 -0.75 -16.64 -19.25
C PHE A 38 -0.81 -15.88 -20.59
N GLY A 39 0.24 -15.93 -21.41
CA GLY A 39 0.24 -15.35 -22.76
C GLY A 39 0.04 -13.84 -22.74
N GLU A 40 -1.02 -13.36 -23.39
CA GLU A 40 -1.39 -11.93 -23.38
C GLU A 40 -1.85 -11.44 -22.00
N ASN A 41 -2.37 -12.31 -21.14
CA ASN A 41 -2.81 -11.99 -19.78
C ASN A 41 -1.70 -12.21 -18.73
N ARG A 42 -0.42 -12.16 -19.15
CA ARG A 42 0.74 -12.22 -18.24
C ARG A 42 0.98 -10.89 -17.53
N PRO A 43 1.78 -10.85 -16.44
CA PRO A 43 2.17 -9.58 -15.81
C PRO A 43 2.97 -8.68 -16.76
N ASP A 44 2.89 -7.37 -16.57
CA ASP A 44 3.65 -6.40 -17.35
C ASP A 44 5.10 -6.27 -16.87
N ALA A 45 5.33 -6.50 -15.57
CA ALA A 45 6.65 -6.45 -14.96
C ALA A 45 6.79 -7.41 -13.77
N ILE A 46 8.03 -7.82 -13.48
CA ILE A 46 8.39 -8.56 -12.27
C ILE A 46 9.29 -7.70 -11.38
N ILE A 47 8.96 -7.62 -10.09
CA ILE A 47 9.74 -6.89 -9.07
C ILE A 47 10.63 -7.87 -8.31
N ILE A 48 11.95 -7.79 -8.49
CA ILE A 48 12.94 -8.78 -8.03
C ILE A 48 13.99 -8.11 -7.13
N SER A 49 14.55 -8.84 -6.16
CA SER A 49 15.68 -8.36 -5.34
C SER A 49 16.96 -9.15 -5.51
N ASP A 50 16.87 -10.45 -5.81
CA ASP A 50 18.01 -11.35 -5.88
C ASP A 50 18.61 -11.38 -7.32
N PRO A 51 19.93 -11.19 -7.49
CA PRO A 51 20.57 -11.24 -8.80
C PRO A 51 20.41 -12.56 -9.55
N GLY A 52 20.41 -13.70 -8.85
CA GLY A 52 20.20 -15.01 -9.46
C GLY A 52 18.78 -15.16 -9.99
N VAL A 53 17.79 -14.75 -9.19
CA VAL A 53 16.38 -14.69 -9.62
C VAL A 53 16.18 -13.74 -10.79
N PHE A 54 16.88 -12.61 -10.80
CA PHE A 54 16.85 -11.66 -11.92
C PHE A 54 17.32 -12.31 -13.23
N MET A 55 18.42 -13.07 -13.18
CA MET A 55 18.91 -13.81 -14.36
C MET A 55 17.93 -14.90 -14.80
N ILE A 56 17.33 -15.65 -13.86
CA ILE A 56 16.30 -16.65 -14.20
C ILE A 56 15.08 -15.98 -14.85
N ALA A 57 14.66 -14.80 -14.38
CA ALA A 57 13.54 -14.05 -14.98
C ALA A 57 13.86 -13.63 -16.42
N LYS A 58 15.09 -13.18 -16.71
CA LYS A 58 15.53 -12.87 -18.08
C LYS A 58 15.46 -14.07 -19.02
N GLU A 59 15.77 -15.26 -18.52
CA GLU A 59 15.75 -16.49 -19.31
C GLU A 59 14.31 -16.99 -19.55
N GLU A 60 13.51 -17.05 -18.48
CA GLU A 60 12.20 -17.70 -18.52
C GLU A 60 11.07 -16.77 -18.96
N LEU A 61 11.18 -15.48 -18.69
CA LEU A 61 10.15 -14.47 -18.90
C LEU A 61 10.73 -13.18 -19.54
N PRO A 62 11.43 -13.27 -20.69
CA PRO A 62 12.07 -12.12 -21.33
C PRO A 62 11.07 -11.05 -21.82
N GLU A 63 9.79 -11.39 -21.94
CA GLU A 63 8.75 -10.49 -22.44
C GLU A 63 8.19 -9.53 -21.38
N CYS A 64 8.60 -9.67 -20.12
CA CYS A 64 8.19 -8.78 -19.03
C CYS A 64 9.30 -7.78 -18.68
N GLU A 65 8.92 -6.56 -18.30
CA GLU A 65 9.86 -5.62 -17.72
C GLU A 65 10.42 -6.15 -16.40
N LEU A 66 11.68 -5.84 -16.10
CA LEU A 66 12.30 -6.21 -14.83
C LEU A 66 12.51 -4.97 -13.98
N HIS A 67 11.86 -4.97 -12.82
CA HIS A 67 11.94 -3.91 -11.83
C HIS A 67 12.69 -4.41 -10.59
N ILE A 68 13.43 -3.54 -9.93
CA ILE A 68 14.22 -3.92 -8.75
C ILE A 68 13.52 -3.48 -7.48
N SER A 69 13.26 -4.45 -6.59
CA SER A 69 12.70 -4.25 -5.26
C SER A 69 13.63 -3.41 -4.38
N THR A 70 13.05 -2.60 -3.50
CA THR A 70 13.78 -1.88 -2.43
C THR A 70 14.63 -2.83 -1.57
N GLN A 71 14.23 -4.11 -1.47
CA GLN A 71 14.96 -5.17 -0.76
C GLN A 71 16.37 -5.49 -1.31
N ALA A 72 16.70 -4.99 -2.51
CA ALA A 72 18.04 -5.05 -3.08
C ALA A 72 19.00 -3.97 -2.54
N ASN A 73 18.60 -3.16 -1.54
CA ASN A 73 19.39 -2.08 -0.95
C ASN A 73 19.82 -1.01 -1.98
N ASN A 74 18.86 -0.47 -2.74
CA ASN A 74 19.15 0.49 -3.81
C ASN A 74 19.37 1.91 -3.26
N THR A 75 20.58 2.18 -2.75
CA THR A 75 20.92 3.43 -2.03
C THR A 75 21.84 4.39 -2.76
N ASN A 76 22.43 4.00 -3.89
CA ASN A 76 23.39 4.83 -4.62
C ASN A 76 23.24 4.64 -6.13
N TYR A 77 23.73 5.61 -6.91
CA TYR A 77 23.61 5.60 -8.36
C TYR A 77 24.39 4.46 -9.05
N GLU A 78 25.47 3.92 -8.45
CA GLU A 78 26.21 2.79 -9.04
C GLU A 78 25.38 1.52 -9.01
N THR A 79 24.64 1.27 -7.93
CA THR A 79 23.68 0.17 -7.85
C THR A 79 22.61 0.30 -8.95
N TYR A 80 22.11 1.50 -9.21
CA TYR A 80 21.14 1.72 -10.28
C TYR A 80 21.75 1.48 -11.66
N ARG A 81 22.97 1.94 -11.92
CA ARG A 81 23.70 1.67 -13.17
C ARG A 81 23.97 0.18 -13.36
N PHE A 82 24.34 -0.53 -12.31
CA PHE A 82 24.52 -1.98 -12.33
C PHE A 82 23.24 -2.67 -12.80
N TRP A 83 22.10 -2.37 -12.18
CA TRP A 83 20.82 -2.95 -12.57
C TRP A 83 20.38 -2.55 -13.98
N HIS A 84 20.58 -1.29 -14.36
CA HIS A 84 20.32 -0.80 -15.71
C HIS A 84 21.11 -1.59 -16.76
N ASN A 85 22.42 -1.78 -16.53
CA ASN A 85 23.30 -2.51 -17.45
C ASN A 85 22.91 -3.97 -17.60
N LEU A 86 22.25 -4.56 -16.59
CA LEU A 86 21.68 -5.90 -16.66
C LEU A 86 20.32 -5.95 -17.36
N GLY A 87 19.70 -4.79 -17.63
CA GLY A 87 18.44 -4.65 -18.36
C GLY A 87 17.21 -4.34 -17.50
N ALA A 88 17.40 -3.88 -16.25
CA ALA A 88 16.28 -3.39 -15.45
C ALA A 88 15.78 -2.04 -16.01
N THR A 89 14.46 -1.85 -16.03
CA THR A 89 13.83 -0.61 -16.52
C THR A 89 13.45 0.34 -15.38
N ARG A 90 13.31 -0.20 -14.16
CA ARG A 90 12.90 0.56 -12.97
C ARG A 90 13.57 0.02 -11.73
N VAL A 91 13.97 0.92 -10.85
CA VAL A 91 14.53 0.57 -9.54
C VAL A 91 13.73 1.26 -8.45
N VAL A 92 13.25 0.47 -7.49
CA VAL A 92 12.58 0.98 -6.29
C VAL A 92 13.65 1.44 -5.31
N SER A 93 13.63 2.73 -4.98
CA SER A 93 14.59 3.33 -4.06
C SER A 93 14.49 2.75 -2.66
N ALA A 94 15.61 2.77 -1.92
CA ALA A 94 15.59 2.51 -0.50
C ALA A 94 14.70 3.55 0.22
N ARG A 95 14.07 3.17 1.33
CA ARG A 95 13.11 4.03 2.07
C ARG A 95 13.81 5.08 2.94
N GLU A 96 15.11 4.90 3.13
CA GLU A 96 16.02 5.71 3.92
C GLU A 96 16.68 6.86 3.13
N LEU A 97 16.40 6.99 1.83
CA LEU A 97 16.93 8.09 1.01
C LEU A 97 16.10 9.36 1.17
N SER A 98 16.80 10.48 1.35
CA SER A 98 16.22 11.83 1.32
C SER A 98 15.91 12.31 -0.10
N LEU A 99 15.12 13.39 -0.23
CA LEU A 99 14.88 14.04 -1.54
C LEU A 99 16.18 14.53 -2.18
N GLN A 100 17.15 14.97 -1.38
CA GLN A 100 18.45 15.40 -1.87
C GLN A 100 19.21 14.23 -2.47
N GLU A 101 19.28 13.10 -1.77
CA GLU A 101 19.92 11.88 -2.28
C GLU A 101 19.20 11.33 -3.52
N LEU A 102 17.87 11.38 -3.57
CA LEU A 102 17.11 10.98 -4.76
C LEU A 102 17.39 11.89 -5.97
N SER A 103 17.53 13.20 -5.74
CA SER A 103 17.90 14.16 -6.78
C SER A 103 19.32 13.94 -7.29
N GLU A 104 20.26 13.67 -6.39
CA GLU A 104 21.65 13.30 -6.73
C GLU A 104 21.68 11.98 -7.52
N LEU A 105 20.89 11.01 -7.10
CA LEU A 105 20.74 9.74 -7.79
C LEU A 105 20.28 9.98 -9.23
N ARG A 106 19.17 10.71 -9.40
CA ARG A 106 18.60 11.04 -10.71
C ARG A 106 19.61 11.71 -11.64
N ALA A 107 20.43 12.62 -11.13
CA ALA A 107 21.45 13.33 -11.90
C ALA A 107 22.58 12.41 -12.42
N ASN A 108 22.76 11.23 -11.82
CA ASN A 108 23.86 10.31 -12.10
C ASN A 108 23.43 9.01 -12.79
N ILE A 109 22.14 8.81 -13.09
CA ILE A 109 21.64 7.59 -13.74
C ILE A 109 21.04 7.89 -15.13
N PRO A 110 21.05 6.93 -16.07
CA PRO A 110 20.50 7.12 -17.41
C PRO A 110 19.05 7.60 -17.38
N PRO A 111 18.64 8.62 -18.17
CA PRO A 111 17.29 9.21 -18.13
C PRO A 111 16.14 8.20 -18.22
N GLU A 112 16.34 7.12 -18.97
CA GLU A 112 15.40 6.01 -19.18
C GLU A 112 15.23 5.09 -17.97
N MET A 113 16.20 5.07 -17.04
CA MET A 113 16.09 4.30 -15.79
C MET A 113 15.10 4.98 -14.85
N GLU A 114 13.95 4.35 -14.62
CA GLU A 114 12.90 4.90 -13.77
C GLU A 114 13.20 4.72 -12.28
N ILE A 115 12.88 5.76 -11.50
CA ILE A 115 12.91 5.72 -10.03
C ILE A 115 11.48 5.50 -9.52
N GLU A 116 11.27 4.44 -8.74
CA GLU A 116 10.05 4.25 -7.96
C GLU A 116 10.32 4.43 -6.47
N THR A 117 9.48 5.17 -5.75
CA THR A 117 9.70 5.47 -4.34
C THR A 117 8.42 5.29 -3.54
N PHE A 118 8.52 4.73 -2.33
CA PHE A 118 7.38 4.68 -1.41
C PHE A 118 7.00 6.09 -0.96
N VAL A 119 5.72 6.45 -1.06
CA VAL A 119 5.19 7.77 -0.69
C VAL A 119 4.12 7.70 0.39
N HIS A 120 3.56 6.51 0.66
CA HIS A 120 2.50 6.36 1.65
C HIS A 120 2.47 4.97 2.28
N GLY A 121 2.08 4.94 3.55
CA GLY A 121 1.75 3.75 4.31
C GLY A 121 2.87 3.31 5.23
N ALA A 122 2.79 2.07 5.70
CA ALA A 122 3.55 1.67 6.87
C ALA A 122 5.07 1.63 6.60
N MET A 123 5.85 2.36 7.39
CA MET A 123 7.30 2.35 7.32
C MET A 123 7.88 1.07 7.94
N CYS A 124 8.97 0.60 7.36
CA CYS A 124 9.76 -0.50 7.91
C CYS A 124 10.92 0.11 8.69
N ILE A 125 11.18 -0.40 9.89
CA ILE A 125 12.33 0.01 10.70
C ILE A 125 13.57 -0.83 10.35
N ALA A 126 13.38 -1.98 9.72
CA ALA A 126 14.48 -2.77 9.19
C ALA A 126 15.01 -2.15 7.89
N TYR A 127 16.33 -2.11 7.76
CA TYR A 127 17.01 -1.59 6.58
C TYR A 127 16.56 -2.33 5.33
N SER A 128 15.90 -1.61 4.42
CA SER A 128 15.41 -2.15 3.15
C SER A 128 14.64 -3.49 3.28
N GLY A 129 13.82 -3.65 4.32
CA GLY A 129 12.91 -4.80 4.47
C GLY A 129 13.53 -6.11 4.98
N ARG A 130 14.84 -6.13 5.28
CA ARG A 130 15.52 -7.32 5.85
C ARG A 130 15.17 -7.51 7.32
N CYS A 131 14.10 -8.26 7.59
CA CYS A 131 13.55 -8.41 8.94
C CYS A 131 13.69 -9.84 9.48
N LEU A 132 14.35 -9.98 10.64
CA LEU A 132 14.46 -11.26 11.37
C LEU A 132 13.34 -11.45 12.41
N LEU A 133 12.76 -10.36 12.91
CA LEU A 133 11.77 -10.39 13.98
C LEU A 133 10.51 -11.18 13.60
N SER A 134 10.02 -11.02 12.36
CA SER A 134 8.80 -11.70 11.91
C SER A 134 8.99 -13.22 11.93
N ASN A 135 10.12 -13.70 11.40
CA ASN A 135 10.40 -15.13 11.38
C ASN A 135 10.57 -15.68 12.80
N TYR A 136 11.42 -15.03 13.60
CA TYR A 136 11.76 -15.49 14.94
C TYR A 136 10.54 -15.64 15.86
N PHE A 137 9.64 -14.64 15.87
CA PHE A 137 8.50 -14.66 16.79
C PHE A 137 7.28 -15.43 16.28
N THR A 138 7.14 -15.60 14.96
CA THR A 138 5.86 -16.08 14.38
C THR A 138 6.00 -17.25 13.43
N GLY A 139 7.24 -17.65 13.10
CA GLY A 139 7.52 -18.61 12.04
C GLY A 139 7.20 -18.10 10.62
N ARG A 140 6.75 -16.84 10.49
CA ARG A 140 6.44 -16.22 9.19
C ARG A 140 7.59 -15.30 8.76
N ASP A 141 8.34 -15.75 7.76
CA ASP A 141 9.53 -15.04 7.29
C ASP A 141 9.18 -13.83 6.42
N ALA A 142 9.56 -12.63 6.88
CA ALA A 142 9.38 -11.39 6.14
C ALA A 142 10.20 -11.38 4.84
N ASN A 143 11.36 -12.05 4.81
CA ASN A 143 12.22 -12.16 3.63
C ASN A 143 11.67 -13.15 2.58
N LEU A 144 10.61 -13.89 2.93
CA LEU A 144 9.78 -14.69 2.01
C LEU A 144 8.44 -13.99 1.71
N GLY A 145 8.31 -12.70 2.03
CA GLY A 145 7.09 -11.92 1.79
C GLY A 145 5.98 -12.10 2.83
N ALA A 146 6.18 -12.93 3.86
CA ALA A 146 5.17 -13.29 4.85
C ALA A 146 5.16 -12.40 6.10
N CYS A 147 5.66 -11.16 6.01
CA CYS A 147 5.80 -10.23 7.14
C CYS A 147 4.49 -10.08 7.95
N THR A 148 4.58 -10.24 9.27
CA THR A 148 3.46 -10.08 10.23
C THR A 148 3.42 -8.72 10.89
N HIS A 149 4.36 -7.85 10.53
CA HIS A 149 4.57 -6.56 11.19
C HIS A 149 4.89 -6.69 12.69
N SER A 150 5.61 -7.76 13.06
CA SER A 150 5.98 -8.02 14.46
C SER A 150 6.77 -6.88 15.09
N CYS A 151 7.58 -6.13 14.34
CA CYS A 151 8.23 -4.91 14.84
C CYS A 151 7.25 -3.91 15.48
N ARG A 152 5.96 -3.96 15.14
CA ARG A 152 4.91 -3.06 15.65
C ARG A 152 4.16 -3.61 16.87
N TRP A 153 4.56 -4.79 17.36
CA TRP A 153 3.98 -5.42 18.54
C TRP A 153 4.46 -4.73 19.82
N ARG A 154 3.85 -5.11 20.95
CA ARG A 154 4.27 -4.63 22.26
C ARG A 154 5.42 -5.50 22.75
N TYR A 155 6.53 -4.88 23.08
CA TYR A 155 7.73 -5.54 23.56
C TYR A 155 8.20 -4.89 24.84
N HIS A 156 8.70 -5.70 25.76
CA HIS A 156 9.46 -5.22 26.90
C HIS A 156 10.89 -5.75 26.76
N ILE A 157 11.91 -4.90 26.93
CA ILE A 157 13.30 -5.35 27.05
C ILE A 157 13.61 -5.56 28.52
N VAL A 158 13.98 -6.79 28.84
CA VAL A 158 14.50 -7.20 30.16
C VAL A 158 15.95 -7.58 29.95
N GLU A 159 16.82 -7.09 30.82
CA GLU A 159 18.21 -7.54 30.86
C GLU A 159 18.27 -8.92 31.53
N GLU A 160 18.98 -9.88 30.92
CA GLU A 160 18.94 -11.29 31.31
C GLU A 160 19.34 -11.51 32.78
N THR A 161 20.30 -10.73 33.30
CA THR A 161 20.76 -10.87 34.70
C THR A 161 19.96 -10.03 35.69
N ARG A 162 18.99 -9.25 35.22
CA ARG A 162 18.06 -8.45 36.04
C ARG A 162 16.61 -8.74 35.66
N PRO A 163 16.14 -9.98 35.89
CA PRO A 163 14.77 -10.36 35.61
C PRO A 163 13.80 -9.46 36.37
N GLY A 164 12.90 -8.80 35.64
CA GLY A 164 11.92 -7.86 36.20
C GLY A 164 12.35 -6.38 36.17
N GLU A 165 13.63 -6.09 35.84
CA GLU A 165 14.07 -4.73 35.53
C GLU A 165 13.98 -4.48 34.03
N TYR A 166 13.01 -3.67 33.64
CA TYR A 166 12.81 -3.27 32.26
C TYR A 166 13.71 -2.07 31.94
N LEU A 167 14.52 -2.16 30.89
CA LEU A 167 15.38 -1.05 30.46
C LEU A 167 14.52 0.04 29.80
N PRO A 168 14.73 1.33 30.14
CA PRO A 168 13.83 2.39 29.71
C PRO A 168 13.86 2.60 28.20
N ILE A 169 12.69 2.39 27.65
CA ILE A 169 12.21 2.69 26.30
C ILE A 169 10.83 3.31 26.57
N GLU A 170 10.48 4.41 25.92
CA GLU A 170 9.35 5.25 26.37
C GLU A 170 8.07 4.44 26.65
N GLU A 171 7.51 4.71 27.83
CA GLU A 171 6.52 3.89 28.52
C GLU A 171 5.33 4.76 28.91
N ASN A 172 4.13 4.22 28.69
CA ASN A 172 2.92 4.71 29.31
C ASN A 172 2.13 3.54 29.91
N GLU A 173 0.94 3.83 30.46
CA GLU A 173 0.06 2.84 31.12
C GLU A 173 -0.29 1.61 30.24
N ARG A 174 0.04 1.63 28.94
CA ARG A 174 -0.20 0.53 27.98
C ARG A 174 1.06 -0.26 27.57
N GLY A 175 2.23 0.07 28.11
CA GLY A 175 3.49 -0.65 27.94
C GLY A 175 4.56 0.11 27.13
N THR A 176 5.63 -0.62 26.78
CA THR A 176 6.89 -0.13 26.21
C THR A 176 6.90 -0.25 24.67
N TYR A 177 7.40 0.77 23.94
CA TYR A 177 7.45 0.78 22.46
C TYR A 177 8.88 0.91 21.93
N ILE A 178 9.43 -0.17 21.39
CA ILE A 178 10.82 -0.22 20.93
C ILE A 178 10.96 0.18 19.45
N PHE A 179 9.93 -0.09 18.63
CA PHE A 179 10.01 0.00 17.18
C PHE A 179 8.66 0.40 16.54
N ASN A 180 8.15 1.60 16.83
CA ASN A 180 6.84 2.03 16.35
C ASN A 180 6.89 3.32 15.52
N SER A 181 7.16 3.19 14.22
CA SER A 181 7.18 4.33 13.30
C SER A 181 5.77 4.81 12.94
N LYS A 182 5.59 6.13 12.78
CA LYS A 182 4.42 6.71 12.10
C LYS A 182 4.31 6.20 10.66
N ASP A 183 3.10 6.30 10.07
CA ASP A 183 2.91 5.96 8.66
C ASP A 183 3.55 7.06 7.77
N LEU A 184 4.18 6.66 6.67
CA LEU A 184 4.66 7.60 5.67
C LEU A 184 3.48 8.28 4.98
N CYS A 185 3.56 9.59 4.74
CA CYS A 185 2.63 10.28 3.86
C CYS A 185 3.27 11.50 3.19
N MET A 186 3.35 11.47 1.86
CA MET A 186 3.93 12.54 1.05
C MET A 186 2.89 13.23 0.14
N ILE A 187 1.59 13.11 0.44
CA ILE A 187 0.49 13.64 -0.40
C ILE A 187 0.58 15.16 -0.57
N GLU A 188 1.17 15.83 0.41
CA GLU A 188 1.38 17.27 0.48
C GLU A 188 2.66 17.75 -0.23
N TYR A 189 3.42 16.84 -0.83
CA TYR A 189 4.75 17.10 -1.38
C TYR A 189 4.91 16.55 -2.80
N ILE A 190 3.83 16.55 -3.59
CA ILE A 190 3.87 16.10 -4.99
C ILE A 190 4.89 16.89 -5.82
N PRO A 191 4.96 18.24 -5.74
CA PRO A 191 5.95 19.01 -6.51
C PRO A 191 7.40 18.62 -6.20
N GLU A 192 7.72 18.40 -4.92
CA GLU A 192 9.05 18.03 -4.45
C GLU A 192 9.45 16.63 -4.94
N LEU A 193 8.51 15.67 -4.89
CA LEU A 193 8.73 14.32 -5.40
C LEU A 193 8.99 14.32 -6.91
N VAL A 194 8.20 15.09 -7.67
CA VAL A 194 8.39 15.22 -9.13
C VAL A 194 9.73 15.91 -9.44
N LYS A 195 10.07 16.98 -8.71
CA LYS A 195 11.34 17.69 -8.87
C LYS A 195 12.55 16.81 -8.57
N ALA A 196 12.44 15.89 -7.62
CA ALA A 196 13.49 14.91 -7.33
C ALA A 196 13.69 13.86 -8.45
N GLY A 197 12.84 13.88 -9.49
CA GLY A 197 12.94 13.00 -10.64
C GLY A 197 12.37 11.60 -10.43
N ILE A 198 11.42 11.47 -9.49
CA ILE A 198 10.72 10.21 -9.21
C ILE A 198 9.64 9.98 -10.27
N ASN A 199 9.67 8.81 -10.92
CA ASN A 199 8.73 8.45 -12.01
C ASN A 199 7.46 7.76 -11.48
N SER A 200 7.59 6.97 -10.42
CA SER A 200 6.50 6.12 -9.91
C SER A 200 6.37 6.24 -8.40
N PHE A 201 5.16 6.54 -7.94
CA PHE A 201 4.83 6.63 -6.52
C PHE A 201 4.25 5.32 -6.02
N LYS A 202 4.89 4.74 -5.00
CA LYS A 202 4.54 3.43 -4.45
C LYS A 202 3.78 3.59 -3.14
N ILE A 203 2.64 2.93 -3.02
CA ILE A 203 1.79 2.93 -1.81
C ILE A 203 1.85 1.55 -1.17
N GLU A 204 2.09 1.49 0.14
CA GLU A 204 2.07 0.24 0.92
C GLU A 204 0.64 -0.22 1.19
N GLY A 205 0.15 -1.16 0.37
CA GLY A 205 -1.19 -1.74 0.50
C GLY A 205 -1.23 -3.14 1.13
N ARG A 206 -0.09 -3.75 1.49
CA ARG A 206 -0.09 -5.13 1.99
C ARG A 206 -0.82 -5.24 3.33
N MET A 207 -1.71 -6.23 3.45
CA MET A 207 -2.59 -6.42 4.62
C MET A 207 -3.53 -5.23 4.92
N LYS A 208 -3.71 -4.30 3.98
CA LYS A 208 -4.68 -3.20 4.10
C LYS A 208 -6.02 -3.60 3.45
N THR A 209 -7.09 -2.95 3.86
CA THR A 209 -8.44 -3.20 3.31
C THR A 209 -8.57 -2.61 1.90
N ALA A 210 -9.54 -3.10 1.13
CA ALA A 210 -9.90 -2.52 -0.17
C ALA A 210 -10.21 -1.02 -0.05
N LEU A 211 -10.93 -0.61 1.00
CA LEU A 211 -11.22 0.79 1.29
C LEU A 211 -9.94 1.63 1.44
N TYR A 212 -8.95 1.15 2.20
CA TYR A 212 -7.69 1.87 2.37
C TYR A 212 -6.98 2.06 1.02
N VAL A 213 -6.81 0.97 0.26
CA VAL A 213 -6.11 1.02 -1.03
C VAL A 213 -6.83 1.95 -2.01
N ALA A 214 -8.16 1.85 -2.11
CA ALA A 214 -8.95 2.72 -2.97
C ALA A 214 -8.86 4.19 -2.56
N THR A 215 -8.99 4.49 -1.26
CA THR A 215 -8.94 5.86 -0.73
C THR A 215 -7.58 6.51 -0.98
N VAL A 216 -6.49 5.81 -0.66
CA VAL A 216 -5.14 6.37 -0.81
C VAL A 216 -4.78 6.48 -2.29
N ALA A 217 -4.93 5.40 -3.07
CA ALA A 217 -4.51 5.38 -4.47
C ALA A 217 -5.23 6.43 -5.32
N ARG A 218 -6.56 6.59 -5.17
CA ARG A 218 -7.32 7.61 -5.91
C ARG A 218 -6.94 9.03 -5.52
N THR A 219 -6.66 9.25 -4.23
CA THR A 219 -6.32 10.59 -3.72
C THR A 219 -4.95 11.03 -4.23
N TYR A 220 -3.97 10.12 -4.23
CA TYR A 220 -2.69 10.39 -4.89
C TYR A 220 -2.85 10.59 -6.39
N ARG A 221 -3.64 9.76 -7.08
CA ARG A 221 -3.87 9.92 -8.53
C ARG A 221 -4.44 11.29 -8.85
N LYS A 222 -5.49 11.71 -8.13
CA LYS A 222 -6.10 13.04 -8.26
C LYS A 222 -5.10 14.16 -7.99
N ALA A 223 -4.34 14.08 -6.90
CA ALA A 223 -3.32 15.07 -6.56
C ALA A 223 -2.23 15.20 -7.64
N ILE A 224 -1.79 14.08 -8.22
CA ILE A 224 -0.80 14.09 -9.31
C ILE A 224 -1.42 14.69 -10.57
N ASP A 225 -2.63 14.27 -10.95
CA ASP A 225 -3.30 14.74 -12.17
C ASP A 225 -3.59 16.25 -12.10
N GLU A 226 -4.08 16.75 -10.96
CA GLU A 226 -4.31 18.17 -10.73
C GLU A 226 -2.99 18.95 -10.72
N PHE A 227 -1.92 18.45 -10.11
CA PHE A 227 -0.60 19.10 -10.16
C PHE A 227 -0.06 19.26 -11.58
N PHE A 228 -0.20 18.24 -12.45
CA PHE A 228 0.24 18.32 -13.84
C PHE A 228 -0.70 19.13 -14.73
N ALA A 229 -1.98 19.28 -14.37
CA ALA A 229 -2.91 20.16 -15.06
C ALA A 229 -2.68 21.63 -14.69
N ASP A 230 -2.56 21.92 -13.39
CA ASP A 230 -2.27 23.25 -12.84
C ASP A 230 -1.68 23.12 -11.41
N PRO A 231 -0.41 23.51 -11.20
CA PRO A 231 0.21 23.49 -9.87
C PRO A 231 -0.53 24.34 -8.82
N GLU A 232 -1.27 25.38 -9.23
CA GLU A 232 -2.09 26.18 -8.30
C GLU A 232 -3.32 25.40 -7.83
N LEU A 233 -3.97 24.65 -8.71
CA LEU A 233 -5.11 23.79 -8.36
C LEU A 233 -4.71 22.75 -7.29
N TYR A 234 -3.56 22.11 -7.45
CA TYR A 234 -3.00 21.22 -6.43
C TYR A 234 -2.80 21.94 -5.10
N ARG A 235 -2.28 23.18 -5.12
CA ARG A 235 -2.02 23.97 -3.91
C ARG A 235 -3.32 24.32 -3.19
N GLU A 236 -4.36 24.70 -3.92
CA GLU A 236 -5.69 25.02 -3.37
C GLU A 236 -6.35 23.79 -2.73
N HIS A 237 -6.25 22.63 -3.36
CA HIS A 237 -6.85 21.37 -2.88
C HIS A 237 -5.97 20.56 -1.91
N LYS A 238 -4.76 21.04 -1.61
CA LYS A 238 -3.76 20.32 -0.82
C LYS A 238 -4.32 19.78 0.51
N SER A 239 -5.06 20.60 1.25
CA SER A 239 -5.69 20.21 2.52
C SER A 239 -6.76 19.13 2.34
N LEU A 240 -7.54 19.19 1.26
CA LEU A 240 -8.59 18.21 0.96
C LEU A 240 -8.01 16.82 0.71
N TYR A 241 -6.86 16.72 0.04
CA TYR A 241 -6.19 15.43 -0.14
C TYR A 241 -5.72 14.85 1.20
N MET A 242 -5.16 15.70 2.08
CA MET A 242 -4.72 15.29 3.41
C MET A 242 -5.92 14.81 4.25
N GLU A 243 -7.03 15.53 4.23
CA GLU A 243 -8.28 15.11 4.88
C GLU A 243 -8.77 13.75 4.37
N GLU A 244 -8.72 13.52 3.06
CA GLU A 244 -9.17 12.27 2.45
C GLU A 244 -8.26 11.09 2.80
N VAL A 245 -6.93 11.22 2.78
CA VAL A 245 -6.04 10.12 3.20
C VAL A 245 -6.13 9.80 4.69
N ARG A 246 -6.45 10.80 5.53
CA ARG A 246 -6.72 10.59 6.97
C ARG A 246 -7.97 9.75 7.24
N LYS A 247 -8.88 9.64 6.26
CA LYS A 247 -10.05 8.75 6.37
C LYS A 247 -9.66 7.27 6.37
N GLY A 248 -8.49 6.94 5.81
CA GLY A 248 -7.91 5.60 5.84
C GLY A 248 -7.33 5.27 7.22
N VAL A 249 -7.35 3.98 7.57
CA VAL A 249 -6.75 3.48 8.81
C VAL A 249 -5.24 3.74 8.81
N ASN A 250 -4.79 4.63 9.69
CA ASN A 250 -3.41 5.10 9.75
C ASN A 250 -2.91 5.24 11.21
N ARG A 251 -1.61 5.51 11.36
CA ARG A 251 -0.93 5.69 12.65
C ARG A 251 -0.17 7.01 12.69
N GLN A 252 -0.90 8.12 12.55
CA GLN A 252 -0.31 9.45 12.33
C GLN A 252 0.60 9.45 11.10
N PHE A 253 1.01 10.64 10.65
CA PHE A 253 1.86 10.76 9.46
C PHE A 253 3.22 11.36 9.79
N THR A 254 4.24 10.86 9.10
CA THR A 254 5.60 11.41 9.02
C THR A 254 6.02 11.48 7.55
N THR A 255 6.98 12.35 7.26
CA THR A 255 7.70 12.42 5.99
C THR A 255 8.89 11.45 5.95
N GLY A 256 9.13 10.67 7.01
CA GLY A 256 10.21 9.70 7.06
C GLY A 256 11.58 10.37 6.84
N PHE A 257 12.36 9.84 5.90
CA PHE A 257 13.72 10.32 5.61
C PHE A 257 13.78 11.46 4.58
N PHE A 258 12.64 11.87 4.00
CA PHE A 258 12.64 12.73 2.82
C PHE A 258 13.26 14.12 3.05
N PHE A 259 13.07 14.70 4.24
CA PHE A 259 13.54 16.05 4.59
C PHE A 259 14.61 16.08 5.68
N HIS A 260 14.56 15.13 6.62
CA HIS A 260 15.48 15.03 7.74
C HIS A 260 15.67 13.56 8.12
N LYS A 261 16.72 13.27 8.90
CA LYS A 261 16.86 11.94 9.51
C LYS A 261 15.75 11.79 10.56
N PRO A 262 14.97 10.70 10.57
CA PRO A 262 13.90 10.49 11.54
C PRO A 262 14.42 10.62 12.97
N THR A 263 13.62 11.27 13.80
CA THR A 263 13.90 11.47 15.23
C THR A 263 12.88 10.74 16.08
N HIS A 264 12.94 10.94 17.40
CA HIS A 264 11.92 10.43 18.32
C HIS A 264 10.51 10.95 17.94
N GLU A 265 10.37 12.19 17.44
CA GLU A 265 9.08 12.75 17.02
C GLU A 265 8.42 12.01 15.84
N ASP A 266 9.19 11.22 15.09
CA ASP A 266 8.71 10.40 13.96
C ASP A 266 8.23 9.00 14.39
N GLN A 267 8.35 8.70 15.67
CA GLN A 267 7.87 7.48 16.31
C GLN A 267 6.58 7.75 17.10
N ILE A 268 5.90 6.68 17.46
CA ILE A 268 4.66 6.70 18.25
C ILE A 268 4.96 6.13 19.62
N TYR A 269 5.01 7.02 20.62
CA TYR A 269 5.24 6.66 22.02
C TYR A 269 3.97 6.76 22.87
N GLU A 270 3.01 7.60 22.49
CA GLU A 270 1.83 7.89 23.32
C GLU A 270 0.66 6.93 23.05
N HIS A 271 0.25 6.74 21.78
CA HIS A 271 -0.95 5.97 21.46
C HIS A 271 -0.74 5.04 20.24
N ASN A 272 -0.64 3.73 20.48
CA ASN A 272 -0.51 2.73 19.42
C ASN A 272 -1.87 2.31 18.81
N THR A 273 -2.90 3.15 18.95
CA THR A 273 -4.24 2.93 18.40
C THR A 273 -4.32 3.47 16.99
N TYR A 274 -4.84 2.66 16.07
CA TYR A 274 -5.16 3.13 14.73
C TYR A 274 -6.29 4.16 14.79
N GLU A 275 -6.12 5.26 14.07
CA GLU A 275 -7.23 6.17 13.81
C GLU A 275 -8.10 5.56 12.71
N LYS A 276 -9.37 5.30 13.03
CA LYS A 276 -10.36 4.78 12.09
C LYS A 276 -11.49 5.79 11.98
N ALA A 277 -11.38 6.73 11.04
CA ALA A 277 -12.42 7.73 10.81
C ALA A 277 -13.63 7.16 10.03
N TYR A 278 -13.43 6.08 9.27
CA TYR A 278 -14.48 5.48 8.45
C TYR A 278 -14.48 3.95 8.52
N THR A 279 -15.68 3.37 8.40
CA THR A 279 -15.93 1.93 8.35
C THR A 279 -16.32 1.50 6.95
N TYR A 280 -15.62 0.50 6.42
CA TYR A 280 -15.94 -0.14 5.14
C TYR A 280 -17.20 -1.00 5.26
N LEU A 281 -18.20 -0.73 4.42
CA LEU A 281 -19.48 -1.43 4.44
C LEU A 281 -19.54 -2.58 3.43
N GLY A 282 -18.96 -2.37 2.25
CA GLY A 282 -18.91 -3.36 1.16
C GLY A 282 -18.60 -2.71 -0.18
N THR A 283 -18.52 -3.52 -1.23
CA THR A 283 -18.33 -3.08 -2.63
C THR A 283 -19.52 -3.58 -3.44
N ILE A 284 -20.07 -2.74 -4.31
CA ILE A 284 -21.17 -3.12 -5.20
C ILE A 284 -20.69 -4.17 -6.22
N GLN A 285 -21.40 -5.29 -6.28
CA GLN A 285 -21.09 -6.45 -7.11
C GLN A 285 -22.10 -6.68 -8.25
N GLU A 286 -23.34 -6.25 -8.06
CA GLU A 286 -24.43 -6.48 -9.03
C GLU A 286 -25.51 -5.40 -8.88
N GLU A 287 -26.21 -5.09 -9.97
CA GLU A 287 -27.48 -4.36 -9.95
C GLU A 287 -28.61 -5.33 -10.36
N LYS A 288 -29.70 -5.35 -9.58
CA LYS A 288 -30.90 -6.14 -9.86
C LYS A 288 -32.15 -5.36 -9.51
N ASN A 289 -32.99 -5.09 -10.51
CA ASN A 289 -34.28 -4.42 -10.36
C ASN A 289 -34.22 -3.09 -9.58
N GLY A 290 -33.16 -2.29 -9.79
CA GLY A 290 -32.96 -1.01 -9.09
C GLY A 290 -32.36 -1.13 -7.68
N PHE A 291 -32.05 -2.35 -7.21
CA PHE A 291 -31.28 -2.58 -6.00
C PHE A 291 -29.85 -3.00 -6.32
N TYR A 292 -28.92 -2.67 -5.43
CA TYR A 292 -27.50 -2.97 -5.61
C TYR A 292 -27.03 -3.98 -4.58
N MET A 293 -26.43 -5.06 -5.07
CA MET A 293 -25.94 -6.14 -4.22
C MET A 293 -24.53 -5.83 -3.71
N LEU A 294 -24.30 -6.06 -2.43
CA LEU A 294 -22.96 -6.10 -1.84
C LEU A 294 -22.83 -7.22 -0.79
N GLU A 295 -21.62 -7.76 -0.65
CA GLU A 295 -21.27 -8.57 0.51
C GLU A 295 -20.96 -7.65 1.69
N GLN A 296 -21.84 -7.66 2.70
CA GLN A 296 -21.74 -6.79 3.85
C GLN A 296 -20.51 -7.12 4.70
N LYS A 297 -19.74 -6.10 5.11
CA LYS A 297 -18.59 -6.26 6.02
C LYS A 297 -18.83 -5.75 7.43
N ASN A 298 -19.60 -4.68 7.57
CA ASN A 298 -19.91 -4.05 8.85
C ASN A 298 -21.37 -3.59 8.88
N LYS A 299 -21.97 -3.52 10.07
CA LYS A 299 -23.37 -3.13 10.26
C LYS A 299 -23.61 -1.67 9.84
N PHE A 300 -24.71 -1.46 9.13
CA PHE A 300 -25.35 -0.17 8.89
C PHE A 300 -26.88 -0.37 8.84
N SER A 301 -27.62 0.72 8.92
CA SER A 301 -29.09 0.71 9.10
C SER A 301 -29.77 1.65 8.10
N ILE A 302 -31.06 1.42 7.87
CA ILE A 302 -31.90 2.36 7.11
C ILE A 302 -31.85 3.74 7.78
N GLY A 303 -31.75 4.79 6.95
CA GLY A 303 -31.65 6.19 7.37
C GLY A 303 -30.22 6.67 7.66
N GLU A 304 -29.22 5.79 7.78
CA GLU A 304 -27.83 6.21 7.95
C GLU A 304 -27.31 6.91 6.67
N GLU A 305 -26.59 8.03 6.84
CA GLU A 305 -25.83 8.66 5.74
C GLU A 305 -24.51 7.91 5.54
N ILE A 306 -24.23 7.53 4.30
CA ILE A 306 -23.01 6.85 3.90
C ILE A 306 -22.33 7.57 2.74
N GLU A 307 -21.03 7.34 2.59
CA GLU A 307 -20.26 7.80 1.44
C GLU A 307 -20.04 6.65 0.45
N ILE A 308 -20.23 6.96 -0.83
CA ILE A 308 -20.00 6.10 -1.98
C ILE A 308 -18.75 6.61 -2.68
N ILE A 309 -17.68 5.81 -2.65
CA ILE A 309 -16.46 6.06 -3.40
C ILE A 309 -16.61 5.41 -4.78
N LYS A 310 -16.64 6.25 -5.81
CA LYS A 310 -16.75 5.79 -7.19
C LYS A 310 -15.39 5.49 -7.83
N PRO A 311 -15.32 4.51 -8.76
CA PRO A 311 -14.10 4.20 -9.53
C PRO A 311 -13.53 5.38 -10.32
N ASN A 312 -14.37 6.35 -10.69
CA ASN A 312 -13.97 7.55 -11.43
C ASN A 312 -13.26 8.61 -10.57
N GLY A 313 -13.19 8.43 -9.24
CA GLY A 313 -12.58 9.40 -8.34
C GLY A 313 -13.55 10.34 -7.64
N ASP A 314 -14.86 10.19 -7.82
CA ASP A 314 -15.89 10.96 -7.11
C ASP A 314 -16.30 10.31 -5.79
N THR A 315 -16.70 11.15 -4.83
CA THR A 315 -17.30 10.70 -3.56
C THR A 315 -18.70 11.31 -3.45
N ILE A 316 -19.71 10.47 -3.30
CA ILE A 316 -21.12 10.90 -3.19
C ILE A 316 -21.64 10.52 -1.81
N LYS A 317 -22.51 11.36 -1.23
CA LYS A 317 -23.25 11.04 -0.01
C LYS A 317 -24.64 10.55 -0.35
N ALA A 318 -25.11 9.51 0.34
CA ALA A 318 -26.46 9.00 0.19
C ALA A 318 -27.00 8.47 1.51
N ALA A 319 -28.31 8.60 1.71
CA ALA A 319 -29.01 7.95 2.81
C ALA A 319 -29.46 6.56 2.40
N VAL A 320 -29.29 5.58 3.29
CA VAL A 320 -29.77 4.21 3.07
C VAL A 320 -31.30 4.20 3.13
N LYS A 321 -31.97 3.95 2.00
CA LYS A 321 -33.44 3.98 1.94
C LYS A 321 -34.07 2.64 2.25
N LYS A 322 -33.51 1.56 1.70
CA LYS A 322 -33.98 0.19 1.90
C LYS A 322 -32.81 -0.79 1.91
N ILE A 323 -32.99 -1.88 2.65
CA ILE A 323 -32.10 -3.04 2.69
C ILE A 323 -32.97 -4.28 2.55
N LEU A 324 -32.63 -5.18 1.63
CA LEU A 324 -33.23 -6.50 1.48
C LEU A 324 -32.19 -7.59 1.73
N ASP A 325 -32.61 -8.72 2.29
CA ASP A 325 -31.79 -9.93 2.34
C ASP A 325 -31.75 -10.67 0.98
N GLU A 326 -31.13 -11.85 0.95
CA GLU A 326 -31.02 -12.69 -0.25
C GLU A 326 -32.37 -13.25 -0.70
N GLN A 327 -33.35 -13.33 0.20
CA GLN A 327 -34.71 -13.81 -0.05
C GLN A 327 -35.63 -12.68 -0.55
N GLY A 328 -35.20 -11.42 -0.43
CA GLY A 328 -35.95 -10.23 -0.83
C GLY A 328 -36.80 -9.63 0.29
N GLU A 329 -36.61 -10.07 1.53
CA GLU A 329 -37.33 -9.55 2.69
C GLU A 329 -36.65 -8.27 3.21
N GLU A 330 -37.47 -7.27 3.61
CA GLU A 330 -36.95 -6.00 4.11
C GLU A 330 -36.27 -6.15 5.48
N MET A 331 -35.13 -5.48 5.67
CA MET A 331 -34.36 -5.46 6.91
C MET A 331 -34.15 -4.02 7.41
N GLU A 332 -34.29 -3.78 8.71
CA GLU A 332 -33.97 -2.46 9.30
C GLU A 332 -32.46 -2.19 9.40
N SER A 333 -31.68 -3.26 9.56
CA SER A 333 -30.22 -3.22 9.60
C SER A 333 -29.63 -4.54 9.14
N CYS A 334 -28.35 -4.53 8.80
CA CYS A 334 -27.63 -5.72 8.37
C CYS A 334 -26.67 -6.19 9.50
N PRO A 335 -27.02 -7.21 10.31
CA PRO A 335 -26.25 -7.54 11.51
C PRO A 335 -25.18 -8.63 11.28
N HIS A 336 -25.16 -9.30 10.13
CA HIS A 336 -24.32 -10.47 9.89
C HIS A 336 -23.22 -10.21 8.85
N PRO A 337 -21.94 -10.16 9.27
CA PRO A 337 -20.83 -10.04 8.33
C PRO A 337 -20.83 -11.18 7.30
N LYS A 338 -20.51 -10.83 6.04
CA LYS A 338 -20.49 -11.68 4.85
C LYS A 338 -21.86 -12.09 4.28
N GLN A 339 -22.96 -11.55 4.80
CA GLN A 339 -24.27 -11.71 4.18
C GLN A 339 -24.32 -10.90 2.88
N ALA A 340 -24.85 -11.48 1.80
CA ALA A 340 -25.20 -10.68 0.63
C ALA A 340 -26.51 -9.94 0.90
N ILE A 341 -26.51 -8.65 0.63
CA ILE A 341 -27.67 -7.77 0.83
C ILE A 341 -27.89 -6.92 -0.41
N TYR A 342 -29.13 -6.48 -0.61
CA TYR A 342 -29.52 -5.60 -1.70
C TYR A 342 -29.95 -4.26 -1.13
N VAL A 343 -29.34 -3.17 -1.58
CA VAL A 343 -29.60 -1.82 -1.03
C VAL A 343 -30.18 -0.88 -2.08
N ASP A 344 -31.06 0.02 -1.62
CA ASP A 344 -31.47 1.22 -2.35
C ASP A 344 -30.93 2.45 -1.61
N LEU A 345 -30.12 3.24 -2.32
CA LEU A 345 -29.54 4.50 -1.82
C LEU A 345 -30.18 5.74 -2.45
N GLY A 346 -31.22 5.57 -3.26
CA GLY A 346 -31.90 6.67 -3.95
C GLY A 346 -31.07 7.38 -5.01
N THR A 347 -29.93 6.81 -5.39
CA THR A 347 -29.04 7.30 -6.43
C THR A 347 -28.49 6.13 -7.23
N LYS A 348 -28.03 6.40 -8.45
CA LYS A 348 -27.45 5.38 -9.31
C LYS A 348 -26.05 5.00 -8.80
N LEU A 349 -25.84 3.71 -8.57
CA LEU A 349 -24.53 3.15 -8.24
C LEU A 349 -23.98 2.39 -9.44
N ASP A 350 -22.66 2.26 -9.48
CA ASP A 350 -21.95 1.51 -10.49
C ASP A 350 -21.26 0.29 -9.86
N LEU A 351 -20.96 -0.71 -10.69
CA LEU A 351 -20.14 -1.84 -10.24
C LEU A 351 -18.82 -1.32 -9.69
N PHE A 352 -18.37 -1.93 -8.59
CA PHE A 352 -17.15 -1.56 -7.85
C PHE A 352 -17.22 -0.26 -7.03
N ASP A 353 -18.39 0.39 -6.94
CA ASP A 353 -18.60 1.45 -5.95
C ASP A 353 -18.35 0.90 -4.53
N ILE A 354 -17.52 1.62 -3.76
CA ILE A 354 -17.16 1.24 -2.39
C ILE A 354 -17.97 2.07 -1.41
N LEU A 355 -18.67 1.41 -0.49
CA LEU A 355 -19.50 2.05 0.52
C LEU A 355 -18.72 2.17 1.83
N ARG A 356 -18.74 3.35 2.44
CA ARG A 356 -18.18 3.61 3.77
C ARG A 356 -19.09 4.48 4.63
N ARG A 357 -19.03 4.30 5.94
CA ARG A 357 -19.71 5.16 6.93
C ARG A 357 -18.68 5.90 7.77
N LYS A 358 -18.96 7.16 8.11
CA LYS A 358 -18.17 7.89 9.10
C LYS A 358 -18.39 7.31 10.50
N GLU A 359 -17.32 7.14 11.26
CA GLU A 359 -17.39 6.72 12.68
C GLU A 359 -17.81 7.85 13.62
#